data_AF-A0A3R7F3H9-F1
#
_entry.id   AF-A0A3R7F3H9-F1
#
_cell.length_a   1.000
_cell.length_b   1.000
_cell.length_c   1.000
_cell.angle_alpha   90.00
_cell.angle_beta   90.00
_cell.angle_gamma   90.00
#
_symmetry.space_group_name_H-M   'P 1'
#
loop_
_entity.id
_entity.type
_entity.pdbx_description
1 polymer ?
#
loop_
_entity_poly.entity_id
_entity_poly.type
_entity_poly.pdbx_seq_one_letter_code
_entity_poly.pdbx_strand_id
1 'polypeptide(L)'
;MFHDVLMPYPFSFDLTKISRAFFQEVARISYDKRIHKRVGDAARYLIEKFRIRELTGLDLSDAIRLMEDFIDVQIMNMRVKTSFLKVKRRALFLPHCSRKFMDSRCKATFNPEIPTYRCSHCSQDCPIHQATLLGEKYGYDVYVIPGGSCLKEILEKKRYEAVVGVACGMEIRLAANLLNKLKLPGRAVPLIKNGCANTRFDMEALERILRR
;
A
#
# COMPACT_ATOMS: atom_id res chain seq x y z
N MET A 1 -21.66 12.70 -18.52
CA MET A 1 -21.65 12.91 -17.06
C MET A 1 -20.41 12.23 -16.51
N PHE A 2 -19.33 13.00 -16.35
CA PHE A 2 -18.14 12.51 -15.66
C PHE A 2 -18.55 12.28 -14.21
N HIS A 3 -18.59 11.03 -13.78
CA HIS A 3 -18.59 10.75 -12.36
C HIS A 3 -17.27 11.31 -11.84
N ASP A 4 -17.33 12.32 -10.98
CA ASP A 4 -16.21 12.71 -10.15
C ASP A 4 -15.69 11.43 -9.49
N VAL A 5 -14.53 10.96 -9.96
CA VAL A 5 -13.81 9.86 -9.34
C VAL A 5 -13.31 10.43 -8.03
N LEU A 6 -14.17 10.36 -7.01
CA LEU A 6 -13.84 10.69 -5.63
C LEU A 6 -12.56 9.94 -5.30
N MET A 7 -11.46 10.69 -5.18
CA MET A 7 -10.22 10.11 -4.69
C MET A 7 -10.53 9.44 -3.35
N PRO A 8 -10.14 8.17 -3.14
CA PRO A 8 -10.34 7.49 -1.87
C PRO A 8 -9.50 8.11 -0.74
N TYR A 9 -8.89 9.27 -0.95
CA TYR A 9 -8.14 10.00 0.05
C TYR A 9 -8.56 11.47 -0.07
N PRO A 10 -8.95 12.14 1.03
CA PRO A 10 -9.52 13.49 0.94
C PRO A 10 -8.50 14.57 0.54
N PHE A 11 -7.21 14.22 0.51
CA PHE A 11 -6.12 15.12 0.19
C PHE A 11 -5.00 14.41 -0.59
N SER A 12 -4.11 15.20 -1.19
CA SER A 12 -2.90 14.70 -1.88
C SER A 12 -1.63 14.97 -1.08
N PHE A 13 -0.62 14.12 -1.22
CA PHE A 13 0.67 14.25 -0.55
C PHE A 13 1.81 13.67 -1.38
N ASP A 14 3.03 14.15 -1.14
CA ASP A 14 4.27 13.63 -1.72
C ASP A 14 5.39 13.61 -0.68
N LEU A 15 5.68 12.42 -0.15
CA LEU A 15 6.74 12.15 0.82
C LEU A 15 7.97 11.48 0.18
N THR A 16 8.05 11.47 -1.15
CA THR A 16 9.14 10.77 -1.87
C THR A 16 10.53 11.21 -1.41
N LYS A 17 10.69 12.50 -1.12
CA LYS A 17 11.95 13.12 -0.68
C LYS A 17 12.45 12.68 0.70
N ILE A 18 11.57 12.16 1.56
CA ILE A 18 11.91 11.80 2.95
C ILE A 18 11.62 10.34 3.31
N SER A 19 11.08 9.57 2.36
CA SER A 19 10.54 8.21 2.54
C SER A 19 11.40 7.29 3.41
N ARG A 20 12.70 7.18 3.14
CA ARG A 20 13.60 6.28 3.87
C ARG A 20 13.72 6.61 5.36
N ALA A 21 14.11 7.86 5.68
CA ALA A 21 14.28 8.29 7.07
C ALA A 21 12.94 8.31 7.80
N PHE A 22 11.87 8.70 7.10
CA PHE A 22 10.50 8.68 7.61
C PHE A 22 10.08 7.28 8.05
N PHE A 23 10.16 6.28 7.17
CA PHE A 23 9.70 4.93 7.51
C PHE A 23 10.55 4.24 8.58
N GLN A 24 11.85 4.52 8.65
CA GLN A 24 12.69 4.05 9.75
C GLN A 24 12.18 4.58 11.10
N GLU A 25 11.79 5.86 11.13
CA GLU A 25 11.24 6.47 12.33
C GLU A 25 9.85 5.91 12.68
N VAL A 26 8.95 5.77 11.69
CA VAL A 26 7.62 5.17 11.90
C VAL A 26 7.75 3.75 12.45
N ALA A 27 8.67 2.95 11.91
CA ALA A 27 8.94 1.62 12.42
C ALA A 27 9.42 1.68 13.88
N ARG A 28 10.41 2.55 14.18
CA ARG A 28 10.97 2.72 15.53
C ARG A 28 9.88 3.04 16.57
N ILE A 29 9.01 4.01 16.29
CA ILE A 29 7.94 4.41 17.22
C ILE A 29 6.88 3.32 17.39
N SER A 30 6.64 2.52 16.35
CA SER A 30 5.60 1.50 16.36
C SER A 30 6.00 0.27 17.19
N TYR A 31 7.30 0.04 17.40
CA TYR A 31 7.79 -1.01 18.31
C TYR A 31 7.55 -0.68 19.81
N ASP A 32 7.27 0.57 20.17
CA ASP A 32 6.90 0.90 21.54
C ASP A 32 5.49 0.34 21.85
N LYS A 33 5.41 -0.60 22.79
CA LYS A 33 4.14 -1.25 23.19
C LYS A 33 3.08 -0.26 23.70
N ARG A 34 3.47 0.97 24.07
CA ARG A 34 2.56 2.02 24.53
C ARG A 34 2.02 2.90 23.38
N ILE A 35 2.49 2.71 22.15
CA ILE A 35 2.13 3.56 21.00
C ILE A 35 0.62 3.62 20.77
N HIS A 36 -0.10 2.51 20.95
CA HIS A 36 -1.55 2.45 20.75
C HIS A 36 -2.32 3.44 21.65
N LYS A 37 -1.75 3.82 22.81
CA LYS A 37 -2.35 4.78 23.75
C LYS A 37 -1.96 6.23 23.44
N ARG A 38 -1.05 6.46 22.50
CA ARG A 38 -0.42 7.76 22.19
C ARG A 38 -0.23 7.97 20.67
N VAL A 39 -1.10 7.37 19.85
CA VAL A 39 -0.98 7.46 18.38
C VAL A 39 -0.99 8.92 17.92
N GLY A 40 -1.89 9.74 18.45
CA GLY A 40 -1.94 11.17 18.14
C GLY A 40 -0.68 11.95 18.52
N ASP A 41 -0.06 11.65 19.67
CA ASP A 41 1.19 12.30 20.09
C ASP A 41 2.35 11.91 19.18
N ALA A 42 2.41 10.64 18.79
CA ALA A 42 3.40 10.14 17.86
C ALA A 42 3.21 10.72 16.45
N ALA A 43 1.95 10.89 16.01
CA ALA A 43 1.62 11.58 14.77
C ALA A 43 2.13 13.02 14.79
N ARG A 44 1.85 13.79 15.86
CA ARG A 44 2.36 15.16 16.02
C ARG A 44 3.89 15.23 16.00
N TYR A 45 4.54 14.31 16.73
CA TYR A 45 5.99 14.19 16.72
C TYR A 45 6.56 13.97 15.31
N LEU A 46 5.96 13.08 14.51
CA LEU A 46 6.40 12.84 13.13
C LEU A 46 6.17 14.06 12.24
N ILE A 47 5.04 14.76 12.41
CA ILE A 47 4.72 15.98 11.65
C ILE A 47 5.79 17.04 11.85
N GLU A 48 6.17 17.29 13.11
CA GLU A 48 7.19 18.28 13.46
C GLU A 48 8.58 17.85 13.00
N LYS A 49 8.99 16.62 13.33
CA LYS A 49 10.33 16.09 13.00
C LYS A 49 10.62 16.10 11.51
N PHE A 50 9.63 15.77 10.68
CA PHE A 50 9.81 15.69 9.23
C PHE A 50 9.25 16.89 8.48
N ARG A 51 8.75 17.92 9.17
CA ARG A 51 8.18 19.12 8.56
C ARG A 51 7.12 18.78 7.51
N ILE A 52 6.24 17.85 7.87
CA ILE A 52 5.29 17.23 6.93
C ILE A 52 4.42 18.29 6.27
N ARG A 53 3.92 19.26 7.05
CA ARG A 53 3.04 20.32 6.55
C ARG A 53 3.73 21.19 5.51
N GLU A 54 4.99 21.56 5.72
CA GLU A 54 5.75 22.35 4.74
C GLU A 54 6.11 21.54 3.50
N LEU A 55 6.34 20.24 3.63
CA LEU A 55 6.66 19.37 2.50
C LEU A 55 5.45 19.07 1.62
N THR A 56 4.27 18.88 2.23
CA THR A 56 3.08 18.40 1.52
C THR A 56 2.01 19.48 1.31
N GLY A 57 2.10 20.61 2.01
CA GLY A 57 1.07 21.66 2.00
C GLY A 57 -0.19 21.29 2.78
N LEU A 58 -0.18 20.20 3.56
CA LEU A 58 -1.34 19.75 4.32
C LEU A 58 -1.61 20.64 5.54
N ASP A 59 -2.90 20.80 5.87
CA ASP A 59 -3.27 21.31 7.18
C ASP A 59 -2.92 20.32 8.30
N LEU A 60 -3.06 20.75 9.55
CA LEU A 60 -2.69 19.93 10.70
C LEU A 60 -3.58 18.67 10.84
N SER A 61 -4.87 18.77 10.54
CA SER A 61 -5.81 17.65 10.64
C SER A 61 -5.47 16.57 9.63
N ASP A 62 -5.25 16.96 8.37
CA ASP A 62 -4.89 16.03 7.30
C ASP A 62 -3.49 15.44 7.50
N ALA A 63 -2.54 16.23 7.98
CA ALA A 63 -1.22 15.72 8.34
C ALA A 63 -1.28 14.70 9.49
N ILE A 64 -2.11 14.94 10.51
CA ILE A 64 -2.35 13.96 11.60
C ILE A 64 -2.90 12.68 11.00
N ARG A 65 -3.99 12.76 10.23
CA ARG A 65 -4.61 11.59 9.61
C ARG A 65 -3.64 10.78 8.76
N LEU A 66 -2.80 11.46 7.96
CA LEU A 66 -1.78 10.80 7.16
C LEU A 66 -0.78 10.03 8.04
N MET A 67 -0.30 10.64 9.13
CA MET A 67 0.65 9.98 10.03
C MET A 67 0.02 8.82 10.79
N GLU A 68 -1.22 8.97 11.24
CA GLU A 68 -1.98 7.89 11.88
C GLU A 68 -2.11 6.69 10.95
N ASP A 69 -2.45 6.91 9.67
CA ASP A 69 -2.52 5.84 8.67
C ASP A 69 -1.17 5.12 8.52
N PHE A 70 -0.04 5.84 8.48
CA PHE A 70 1.28 5.21 8.41
C PHE A 70 1.61 4.37 9.65
N ILE A 71 1.31 4.89 10.85
CA ILE A 71 1.52 4.19 12.12
C ILE A 71 0.66 2.93 12.18
N ASP A 72 -0.62 3.04 11.85
CA ASP A 72 -1.57 1.92 11.85
C ASP A 72 -1.17 0.81 10.89
N VAL A 73 -0.70 1.15 9.69
CA VAL A 73 -0.19 0.18 8.73
C VAL A 73 1.04 -0.54 9.27
N GLN A 74 1.98 0.16 9.92
CA GLN A 74 3.14 -0.50 10.54
C GLN A 74 2.74 -1.43 11.68
N ILE A 75 1.82 -1.00 12.54
CA ILE A 75 1.28 -1.83 13.63
C ILE A 75 0.63 -3.11 13.06
N MET A 76 -0.23 -2.97 12.05
CA MET A 76 -0.88 -4.10 11.38
C MET A 76 0.15 -5.08 10.83
N ASN A 77 1.14 -4.57 10.09
CA ASN A 77 2.22 -5.36 9.52
C ASN A 77 2.99 -6.17 10.56
N MET A 78 3.26 -5.59 11.73
CA MET A 78 3.96 -6.28 12.82
C MET A 78 3.12 -7.37 13.45
N ARG A 79 1.82 -7.12 13.70
CA ARG A 79 0.91 -8.09 14.34
C ARG A 79 0.80 -9.40 13.57
N VAL A 80 0.79 -9.33 12.24
CA VAL A 80 0.63 -10.52 11.38
C VAL A 80 1.96 -11.13 10.92
N LYS A 81 3.10 -10.51 11.24
CA LYS A 81 4.42 -10.90 10.69
C LYS A 81 4.69 -12.40 10.87
N THR A 82 4.50 -12.93 12.08
CA THR A 82 4.81 -14.33 12.40
C THR A 82 3.90 -15.33 11.67
N SER A 83 2.59 -15.07 11.60
CA SER A 83 1.67 -15.96 10.87
C SER A 83 1.88 -15.88 9.36
N PHE A 84 2.16 -14.67 8.85
CA PHE A 84 2.47 -14.42 7.45
C PHE A 84 3.69 -15.21 6.97
N LEU A 85 4.75 -15.32 7.78
CA LEU A 85 5.96 -16.04 7.39
C LEU A 85 5.78 -17.56 7.28
N LYS A 86 4.78 -18.14 7.96
CA LYS A 86 4.55 -19.59 8.01
C LYS A 86 3.83 -20.16 6.79
N VAL A 87 3.16 -19.32 6.01
CA VAL A 87 2.32 -19.77 4.89
C VAL A 87 3.04 -19.70 3.55
N LYS A 88 2.60 -20.48 2.56
CA LYS A 88 3.30 -20.59 1.26
C LYS A 88 2.56 -19.88 0.14
N ARG A 89 1.24 -20.03 0.06
CA ARG A 89 0.43 -19.52 -1.06
C ARG A 89 -0.02 -18.10 -0.79
N ARG A 90 0.58 -17.13 -1.48
CA ARG A 90 0.39 -15.71 -1.24
C ARG A 90 0.07 -14.95 -2.52
N ALA A 91 -0.69 -13.86 -2.37
CA ALA A 91 -0.97 -12.93 -3.47
C ALA A 91 -0.40 -11.54 -3.17
N LEU A 92 0.03 -10.84 -4.23
CA LEU A 92 0.45 -9.44 -4.19
C LEU A 92 -0.52 -8.59 -5.01
N PHE A 93 -1.11 -7.59 -4.37
CA PHE A 93 -2.01 -6.63 -5.00
C PHE A 93 -1.29 -5.29 -5.14
N LEU A 94 -1.12 -4.86 -6.38
CA LEU A 94 -0.47 -3.61 -6.75
C LEU A 94 -1.49 -2.59 -7.26
N PRO A 95 -1.28 -1.29 -7.02
CA PRO A 95 -2.25 -0.28 -7.36
C PRO A 95 -2.10 0.15 -8.82
N HIS A 96 -3.20 0.14 -9.55
CA HIS A 96 -3.28 0.65 -10.92
C HIS A 96 -2.67 2.05 -11.09
N CYS A 97 -2.86 2.94 -10.11
CA CYS A 97 -2.39 4.33 -10.17
C CYS A 97 -0.85 4.48 -10.10
N SER A 98 -0.10 3.42 -9.73
CA SER A 98 1.37 3.42 -9.74
C SER A 98 1.98 2.95 -11.07
N ARG A 99 1.15 2.58 -12.07
CA ARG A 99 1.66 2.33 -13.42
C ARG A 99 2.36 3.59 -13.94
N LYS A 100 3.47 3.42 -14.66
CA LYS A 100 4.19 4.55 -15.27
C LYS A 100 3.34 5.27 -16.34
N PHE A 101 2.56 4.51 -17.09
CA PHE A 101 1.68 5.01 -18.14
C PHE A 101 0.25 4.55 -17.86
N MET A 102 -0.73 5.45 -18.03
CA MET A 102 -2.17 5.13 -17.92
C MET A 102 -2.85 5.02 -19.29
N ASP A 103 -2.07 5.10 -20.36
CA ASP A 103 -2.51 5.02 -21.74
C ASP A 103 -1.93 3.76 -22.42
N SER A 104 -2.01 3.71 -23.76
CA SER A 104 -1.58 2.60 -24.60
C SER A 104 -0.09 2.26 -24.50
N ARG A 105 0.75 3.13 -23.89
CA ARG A 105 2.16 2.80 -23.61
C ARG A 105 2.29 1.74 -22.51
N CYS A 106 1.27 1.58 -21.66
CA CYS A 106 1.20 0.45 -20.75
C CYS A 106 0.72 -0.79 -21.50
N LYS A 107 1.56 -1.82 -21.56
CA LYS A 107 1.25 -3.11 -22.22
C LYS A 107 0.44 -4.08 -21.34
N ALA A 108 -0.05 -3.62 -20.19
CA ALA A 108 -0.79 -4.49 -19.27
C ALA A 108 -2.12 -4.94 -19.88
N THR A 109 -2.45 -6.21 -19.75
CA THR A 109 -3.70 -6.78 -20.26
C THR A 109 -4.77 -6.76 -19.19
N PHE A 110 -5.98 -6.33 -19.53
CA PHE A 110 -7.11 -6.28 -18.61
C PHE A 110 -7.91 -7.59 -18.68
N ASN A 111 -8.23 -8.16 -17.52
CA ASN A 111 -9.18 -9.24 -17.38
C ASN A 111 -10.55 -8.67 -16.96
N PRO A 112 -11.59 -8.74 -17.80
CA PRO A 112 -12.92 -8.23 -17.47
C PRO A 112 -13.71 -9.13 -16.49
N GLU A 113 -13.41 -10.43 -16.40
CA GLU A 113 -14.13 -11.36 -15.53
C GLU A 113 -13.91 -11.06 -14.04
N ILE A 114 -12.68 -10.67 -13.71
CA ILE A 114 -12.31 -10.14 -12.40
C ILE A 114 -11.49 -8.88 -12.70
N PRO A 115 -12.07 -7.67 -12.53
CA PRO A 115 -11.50 -6.39 -12.98
C PRO A 115 -10.07 -6.14 -12.50
N THR A 116 -9.10 -6.69 -13.22
CA THR A 116 -7.69 -6.73 -12.86
C THR A 116 -6.83 -6.61 -14.09
N TYR A 117 -5.62 -6.09 -13.92
CA TYR A 117 -4.60 -6.04 -14.95
C TYR A 117 -3.49 -7.04 -14.64
N ARG A 118 -2.96 -7.67 -15.68
CA ARG A 118 -1.69 -8.39 -15.64
C ARG A 118 -0.61 -7.52 -16.27
N CYS A 119 0.49 -7.31 -15.54
CA CYS A 119 1.60 -6.52 -16.06
C CYS A 119 2.31 -7.29 -17.19
N SER A 120 2.61 -6.60 -18.29
CA SER A 120 3.38 -7.14 -19.42
C SER A 120 4.69 -6.37 -19.63
N HIS A 121 5.32 -5.94 -18.52
CA HIS A 121 6.70 -5.43 -18.50
C HIS A 121 7.00 -4.28 -19.47
N CYS A 122 6.13 -3.25 -19.53
CA CYS A 122 6.21 -2.20 -20.56
C CYS A 122 7.52 -1.38 -20.58
N SER A 123 8.15 -1.16 -19.43
CA SER A 123 9.41 -0.41 -19.29
C SER A 123 10.13 -0.77 -17.98
N GLN A 124 11.47 -0.75 -17.97
CA GLN A 124 12.30 -1.20 -16.84
C GLN A 124 12.19 -0.32 -15.59
N ASP A 125 11.87 0.97 -15.77
CA ASP A 125 11.71 1.95 -14.70
C ASP A 125 10.24 2.12 -14.26
N CYS A 126 9.34 1.25 -14.73
CA CYS A 126 7.95 1.24 -14.25
C CYS A 126 7.87 0.60 -12.86
N PRO A 127 7.32 1.28 -11.83
CA PRO A 127 7.21 0.71 -10.49
C PRO A 127 6.42 -0.59 -10.45
N ILE A 128 5.35 -0.68 -11.26
CA ILE A 128 4.53 -1.89 -11.35
C ILE A 128 5.27 -3.05 -12.02
N HIS A 129 6.10 -2.78 -13.04
CA HIS A 129 6.95 -3.79 -13.63
C HIS A 129 7.88 -4.36 -12.56
N GLN A 130 8.67 -3.50 -11.92
CA GLN A 130 9.66 -3.90 -10.92
C GLN A 130 9.01 -4.68 -9.76
N ALA A 131 7.88 -4.19 -9.24
CA ALA A 131 7.14 -4.87 -8.19
C ALA A 131 6.53 -6.20 -8.63
N THR A 132 6.12 -6.33 -9.89
CA THR A 132 5.62 -7.60 -10.45
C THR A 132 6.73 -8.65 -10.48
N LEU A 133 7.88 -8.31 -11.07
CA LEU A 133 9.05 -9.22 -11.09
C LEU A 133 9.48 -9.62 -9.68
N LEU A 134 9.45 -8.67 -8.74
CA LEU A 134 9.79 -8.91 -7.35
C LEU A 134 8.80 -9.87 -6.66
N GLY A 135 7.50 -9.68 -6.89
CA GLY A 135 6.45 -10.57 -6.39
C GLY A 135 6.59 -11.98 -6.94
N GLU A 136 6.75 -12.11 -8.25
CA GLU A 136 6.93 -13.39 -8.94
C GLU A 136 8.20 -14.11 -8.46
N LYS A 137 9.31 -13.39 -8.31
CA LYS A 137 10.58 -13.91 -7.76
C LYS A 137 10.40 -14.56 -6.38
N TYR A 138 9.52 -14.02 -5.54
CA TYR A 138 9.23 -14.56 -4.21
C TYR A 138 8.00 -15.50 -4.18
N GLY A 139 7.45 -15.87 -5.35
CA GLY A 139 6.38 -16.86 -5.49
C GLY A 139 4.98 -16.33 -5.19
N TYR A 140 4.73 -15.04 -5.39
CA TYR A 140 3.41 -14.42 -5.24
C TYR A 140 2.64 -14.46 -6.56
N ASP A 141 1.35 -14.76 -6.50
CA ASP A 141 0.43 -14.43 -7.59
C ASP A 141 0.20 -12.90 -7.59
N VAL A 142 0.61 -12.22 -8.67
CA VAL A 142 0.57 -10.75 -8.75
C VAL A 142 -0.66 -10.26 -9.52
N TYR A 143 -1.36 -9.30 -8.93
CA TYR A 143 -2.51 -8.61 -9.52
C TYR A 143 -2.29 -7.12 -9.49
N VAL A 144 -2.58 -6.43 -10.59
CA VAL A 144 -2.66 -4.97 -10.61
C VAL A 144 -4.14 -4.60 -10.61
N ILE A 145 -4.61 -3.91 -9.58
CA ILE A 145 -6.04 -3.67 -9.39
C ILE A 145 -6.41 -2.18 -9.52
N PRO A 146 -7.51 -1.83 -10.21
CA PRO A 146 -8.00 -0.45 -10.32
C PRO A 146 -8.52 0.08 -8.98
N GLY A 147 -9.00 -0.78 -8.10
CA GLY A 147 -9.46 -0.47 -6.75
C GLY A 147 -9.81 -1.74 -5.96
N GLY A 148 -10.12 -1.59 -4.67
CA GLY A 148 -10.35 -2.71 -3.75
C GLY A 148 -11.63 -3.53 -3.98
N SER A 149 -12.54 -3.10 -4.85
CA SER A 149 -13.83 -3.78 -5.08
C SER A 149 -13.69 -5.23 -5.57
N CYS A 150 -12.68 -5.50 -6.40
CA CYS A 150 -12.39 -6.84 -6.92
C CYS A 150 -11.67 -7.75 -5.92
N LEU A 151 -11.16 -7.21 -4.80
CA LEU A 151 -10.34 -7.95 -3.85
C LEU A 151 -11.11 -9.14 -3.25
N LYS A 152 -12.36 -8.90 -2.81
CA LYS A 152 -13.20 -9.94 -2.21
C LYS A 152 -13.38 -11.13 -3.16
N GLU A 153 -13.72 -10.86 -4.42
CA GLU A 153 -13.95 -11.89 -5.42
C GLU A 153 -12.68 -12.71 -5.71
N ILE A 154 -11.51 -12.07 -5.77
CA ILE A 154 -10.22 -12.76 -5.95
C ILE A 154 -9.96 -13.71 -4.77
N LEU A 155 -10.13 -13.21 -3.55
CA LEU A 155 -9.86 -13.97 -2.31
C LEU A 155 -10.85 -15.12 -2.09
N GLU A 156 -12.09 -14.99 -2.53
CA GLU A 156 -13.09 -16.06 -2.45
C GLU A 156 -12.85 -17.14 -3.52
N LYS A 157 -12.48 -16.74 -4.75
CA LYS A 157 -12.21 -17.68 -5.85
C LYS A 157 -10.86 -18.41 -5.70
N LYS A 158 -9.87 -17.80 -5.04
CA LYS A 158 -8.52 -18.35 -4.90
C LYS A 158 -8.20 -18.58 -3.43
N ARG A 159 -7.78 -19.80 -3.09
CA ARG A 159 -7.42 -20.20 -1.71
C ARG A 159 -6.03 -19.69 -1.32
N TYR A 160 -5.88 -18.37 -1.16
CA TYR A 160 -4.67 -17.76 -0.60
C TYR A 160 -4.61 -17.92 0.92
N GLU A 161 -3.41 -18.06 1.45
CA GLU A 161 -3.15 -18.18 2.89
C GLU A 161 -2.69 -16.86 3.53
N ALA A 162 -2.16 -15.94 2.72
CA ALA A 162 -1.87 -14.57 3.12
C ALA A 162 -1.75 -13.65 1.90
N VAL A 163 -1.81 -12.34 2.12
CA VAL A 163 -1.73 -11.34 1.05
C VAL A 163 -0.83 -10.17 1.39
N VAL A 164 -0.29 -9.53 0.35
CA VAL A 164 0.39 -8.24 0.45
C VAL A 164 -0.34 -7.25 -0.44
N GLY A 165 -0.66 -6.06 0.08
CA GLY A 165 -1.26 -4.97 -0.68
C GLY A 165 -0.36 -3.76 -0.75
N VAL A 166 -0.39 -3.04 -1.87
CA VAL A 166 0.21 -1.70 -1.98
C VAL A 166 -0.90 -0.71 -2.32
N ALA A 167 -1.15 0.27 -1.46
CA ALA A 167 -2.32 1.15 -1.59
C ALA A 167 -2.22 2.42 -0.73
N CYS A 168 -3.17 3.34 -0.87
CA CYS A 168 -3.31 4.46 0.07
C CYS A 168 -3.86 3.98 1.43
N GLY A 169 -3.71 4.79 2.48
CA GLY A 169 -4.14 4.41 3.84
C GLY A 169 -5.60 3.99 3.93
N MET A 170 -6.52 4.70 3.24
CA MET A 170 -7.94 4.35 3.24
C MET A 170 -8.22 2.97 2.63
N GLU A 171 -7.66 2.68 1.45
CA GLU A 171 -7.81 1.37 0.80
C GLU A 171 -7.19 0.26 1.63
N ILE A 172 -6.05 0.49 2.29
CA ILE A 172 -5.45 -0.48 3.20
C ILE A 172 -6.38 -0.77 4.38
N ARG A 173 -7.01 0.25 4.97
CA ARG A 173 -7.97 0.08 6.07
C ARG A 173 -9.20 -0.71 5.65
N LEU A 174 -9.74 -0.42 4.45
CA LEU A 174 -10.87 -1.17 3.88
C LEU A 174 -10.49 -2.64 3.63
N ALA A 175 -9.33 -2.89 3.03
CA ALA A 175 -8.81 -4.22 2.80
C ALA A 175 -8.58 -4.97 4.13
N ALA A 176 -8.02 -4.32 5.15
CA ALA A 176 -7.80 -4.92 6.46
C ALA A 176 -9.12 -5.38 7.12
N ASN A 177 -10.19 -4.59 7.00
CA ASN A 177 -11.51 -4.98 7.49
C ASN A 177 -12.04 -6.23 6.79
N LEU A 178 -11.89 -6.32 5.47
CA LEU A 178 -12.23 -7.50 4.70
C LEU A 178 -11.41 -8.72 5.12
N LEU A 179 -10.09 -8.56 5.23
CA LEU A 179 -9.15 -9.62 5.60
C LEU A 179 -9.40 -10.16 7.01
N ASN A 180 -9.75 -9.27 7.96
CA ASN A 180 -10.14 -9.67 9.31
C ASN A 180 -11.41 -10.55 9.29
N LYS A 181 -12.42 -10.20 8.49
CA LYS A 181 -13.63 -11.03 8.32
C LYS A 181 -13.31 -12.40 7.72
N LEU A 182 -12.37 -12.45 6.79
CA LEU A 182 -11.89 -13.70 6.16
C LEU A 182 -10.86 -14.46 7.00
N LYS A 183 -10.43 -13.92 8.15
CA LYS A 183 -9.32 -14.44 8.97
C LYS A 183 -8.03 -14.68 8.17
N LEU A 184 -7.78 -13.82 7.18
CA LEU A 184 -6.66 -13.93 6.25
C LEU A 184 -5.54 -12.95 6.65
N PRO A 185 -4.32 -13.41 6.99
CA PRO A 185 -3.20 -12.53 7.27
C PRO A 185 -2.87 -11.63 6.07
N GLY A 186 -2.80 -10.32 6.30
CA GLY A 186 -2.46 -9.34 5.27
C GLY A 186 -1.42 -8.34 5.75
N ARG A 187 -0.42 -8.08 4.90
CA ARG A 187 0.56 -7.01 5.09
C ARG A 187 0.37 -5.94 4.01
N ALA A 188 0.81 -4.72 4.26
CA ALA A 188 0.66 -3.64 3.31
C ALA A 188 1.88 -2.71 3.22
N VAL A 189 2.11 -2.15 2.03
CA VAL A 189 2.99 -1.00 1.80
C VAL A 189 2.13 0.21 1.49
N PRO A 190 2.17 1.27 2.31
CA PRO A 190 1.44 2.49 2.00
C PRO A 190 2.13 3.26 0.86
N LEU A 191 1.33 3.95 0.04
CA LEU A 191 1.84 4.91 -0.93
C LEU A 191 2.59 6.05 -0.19
N ILE A 192 3.72 6.47 -0.75
CA ILE A 192 4.47 7.68 -0.35
C ILE A 192 4.12 8.91 -1.18
N LYS A 193 3.43 8.70 -2.31
CA LYS A 193 2.82 9.75 -3.12
C LYS A 193 1.50 9.20 -3.64
N ASN A 194 0.39 9.88 -3.34
CA ASN A 194 -0.93 9.49 -3.83
C ASN A 194 -1.38 10.36 -5.02
N GLY A 195 -2.54 10.02 -5.57
CA GLY A 195 -3.09 10.61 -6.80
C GLY A 195 -3.82 9.57 -7.66
N CYS A 196 -4.50 10.02 -8.71
CA CYS A 196 -5.15 9.14 -9.68
C CYS A 196 -4.15 8.46 -10.63
N ALA A 197 -2.96 9.06 -10.79
CA ALA A 197 -1.83 8.53 -11.55
C ALA A 197 -0.52 9.02 -10.95
N ASN A 198 0.62 8.48 -11.43
CA ASN A 198 1.96 8.85 -10.98
C ASN A 198 2.17 8.68 -9.46
N THR A 199 1.47 7.74 -8.85
CA THR A 199 1.67 7.41 -7.44
C THR A 199 2.99 6.66 -7.25
N ARG A 200 3.50 6.69 -6.03
CA ARG A 200 4.76 6.06 -5.64
C ARG A 200 4.59 5.31 -4.33
N PHE A 201 5.32 4.21 -4.20
CA PHE A 201 5.53 3.45 -2.98
C PHE A 201 7.02 3.14 -2.85
N ASP A 202 7.45 2.77 -1.66
CA ASP A 202 8.84 2.41 -1.39
C ASP A 202 9.10 0.95 -1.82
N MET A 203 9.96 0.77 -2.83
CA MET A 203 10.31 -0.55 -3.37
C MET A 203 11.12 -1.39 -2.39
N GLU A 204 12.02 -0.77 -1.61
CA GLU A 204 12.78 -1.47 -0.58
C GLU A 204 11.85 -1.96 0.54
N ALA A 205 10.84 -1.17 0.89
CA ALA A 205 9.81 -1.57 1.84
C ALA A 205 8.97 -2.74 1.33
N LEU A 206 8.61 -2.74 0.05
CA LEU A 206 7.93 -3.87 -0.58
C LEU A 206 8.80 -5.12 -0.54
N GLU A 207 10.06 -5.04 -0.97
CA GLU A 207 10.98 -6.17 -0.95
C GLU A 207 11.11 -6.78 0.45
N ARG A 208 11.28 -5.95 1.48
CA ARG A 208 11.37 -6.42 2.87
C ARG A 208 10.11 -7.14 3.36
N ILE A 209 8.94 -6.80 2.82
CA ILE A 209 7.67 -7.47 3.16
C ILE A 209 7.52 -8.80 2.42
N LEU A 210 7.95 -8.85 1.15
CA LEU A 210 7.85 -10.03 0.29
C LEU A 210 8.87 -11.11 0.66
N ARG A 211 10.05 -10.71 1.14
CA ARG A 211 11.07 -11.64 1.65
C ARG A 211 10.52 -12.45 2.83
N ARG A 212 10.84 -13.75 2.82
CA ARG A 212 10.59 -14.66 3.94
C ARG A 212 11.55 -14.39 5.09
#